data_AF-A0A699VJZ5-F1
#
_entry.id   AF-A0A699VJZ5-F1
#
_cell.length_a   1.000
_cell.length_b   1.000
_cell.length_c   1.000
_cell.angle_alpha   90.00
_cell.angle_beta   90.00
_cell.angle_gamma   90.00
#
_symmetry.space_group_name_H-M   'P 1'
#
loop_
_entity.id
_entity.type
_entity.pdbx_description
1 polymer ?
#
loop_
_entity_poly.entity_id
_entity_poly.type
_entity_poly.pdbx_seq_one_letter_code
_entity_poly.pdbx_strand_id
1 'polypeptide(L)' 'KALIGNKEKLSEMARTPMNEHCSTVILNKLPRKLGDPGKFLIPCEFPGMDECLALADLGASINLMPLSVWE' A
#
# COMPACT_ATOMS: atom_id res chain seq x y z
N LYS A 1 14.26 -16.66 -13.24
CA LYS A 1 12.86 -17.10 -13.54
C LYS A 1 12.33 -17.94 -12.37
N ALA A 2 11.72 -17.31 -11.35
CA ALA A 2 11.03 -18.04 -10.28
C ALA A 2 10.00 -17.18 -9.52
N LEU A 3 9.53 -16.06 -10.10
CA LEU A 3 8.56 -15.18 -9.44
C LEU A 3 7.11 -15.39 -9.90
N ILE A 4 6.91 -16.10 -11.01
CA ILE A 4 5.59 -16.19 -11.69
C ILE A 4 4.75 -17.37 -11.16
N GLY A 5 5.36 -18.38 -10.55
CA GLY A 5 4.64 -19.59 -10.12
C GLY A 5 3.62 -19.38 -9.00
N ASN A 6 3.77 -18.33 -8.18
CA ASN A 6 2.85 -18.07 -7.07
C ASN A 6 1.61 -17.27 -7.49
N LYS A 7 1.73 -16.45 -8.54
CA LYS A 7 0.63 -15.63 -9.08
C LYS A 7 -0.38 -16.50 -9.82
N GLU A 8 0.09 -17.54 -10.52
CA GLU A 8 -0.78 -18.49 -11.23
C GLU A 8 -1.57 -19.37 -10.24
N LYS A 9 -0.94 -19.84 -9.15
CA LYS A 9 -1.64 -20.55 -8.07
C LYS A 9 -2.71 -19.71 -7.38
N LEU A 10 -2.44 -18.42 -7.15
CA LEU A 10 -3.45 -17.49 -6.60
C LEU A 10 -4.62 -17.30 -7.59
N SER A 11 -4.34 -17.23 -8.88
CA SER A 11 -5.38 -17.14 -9.93
C SER A 11 -6.22 -18.40 -10.04
N GLU A 12 -5.63 -19.58 -9.88
CA GLU A 12 -6.36 -20.85 -9.84
C GLU A 12 -7.22 -20.97 -8.59
N MET A 13 -6.71 -20.57 -7.43
CA MET A 13 -7.45 -20.58 -6.16
C MET A 13 -8.64 -19.59 -6.17
N ALA A 14 -8.51 -18.47 -6.90
CA ALA A 14 -9.59 -17.52 -7.14
C ALA A 14 -10.67 -18.02 -8.12
N ARG A 15 -10.38 -19.06 -8.91
CA ARG A 15 -11.32 -19.64 -9.90
C ARG A 15 -12.27 -20.67 -9.31
N THR A 16 -12.07 -21.07 -8.05
CA THR A 16 -13.05 -21.89 -7.32
C THR A 16 -14.32 -21.07 -7.11
N PRO A 17 -15.53 -21.57 -7.45
CA PRO A 17 -16.76 -20.83 -7.23
C PRO A 17 -16.96 -20.66 -5.72
N MET A 18 -16.77 -19.45 -5.22
CA MET A 18 -17.03 -19.13 -3.82
C MET A 18 -18.54 -19.15 -3.60
N ASN A 19 -19.03 -20.11 -2.81
CA ASN A 19 -20.39 -20.04 -2.28
C ASN A 19 -20.49 -18.86 -1.30
N GLU A 20 -21.68 -18.28 -1.15
CA GLU A 20 -21.91 -17.10 -0.30
C GLU A 20 -21.41 -17.31 1.15
N HIS A 21 -21.49 -18.54 1.65
CA HIS A 21 -21.03 -18.90 2.99
C HIS A 21 -19.50 -18.81 3.13
N CYS A 22 -18.73 -19.30 2.16
CA CYS A 22 -17.28 -19.21 2.10
C CYS A 22 -16.81 -17.75 1.95
N SER A 23 -17.48 -16.96 1.12
CA SER A 23 -17.19 -15.51 0.99
C SER A 23 -17.32 -14.80 2.33
N THR A 24 -18.39 -15.08 3.05
CA THR A 24 -18.68 -14.44 4.34
C THR A 24 -17.65 -14.82 5.40
N VAL A 25 -17.25 -16.10 5.46
CA VAL A 25 -16.23 -16.58 6.41
C VAL A 25 -14.84 -16.03 6.08
N ILE A 26 -14.45 -15.98 4.80
CA ILE A 26 -13.16 -15.41 4.38
C ILE A 26 -13.11 -13.91 4.65
N LEU A 27 -14.19 -13.18 4.36
CA LEU A 27 -14.30 -11.74 4.64
C LEU A 27 -14.32 -11.43 6.14
N ASN A 28 -14.91 -12.30 6.97
CA ASN A 28 -14.90 -12.13 8.43
C ASN A 28 -13.56 -12.48 9.07
N LYS A 29 -12.77 -13.37 8.45
CA LYS A 29 -11.41 -13.72 8.92
C LYS A 29 -10.35 -12.73 8.45
N LEU A 30 -10.55 -12.10 7.30
CA LEU A 30 -9.70 -11.01 6.84
C LEU A 30 -10.07 -9.74 7.61
N PRO A 31 -9.11 -9.03 8.22
CA PRO A 31 -9.39 -7.70 8.73
C PRO A 31 -9.96 -6.88 7.59
N ARG A 32 -11.11 -6.21 7.81
CA ARG A 32 -11.64 -5.22 6.88
C ARG A 32 -10.49 -4.29 6.54
N LYS A 33 -10.11 -4.22 5.26
CA LYS A 33 -9.09 -3.26 4.81
C LYS A 33 -9.53 -1.91 5.33
N LEU A 34 -8.69 -1.29 6.16
CA LEU A 34 -8.90 0.09 6.56
C LEU A 34 -8.95 0.87 5.24
N GLY A 35 -10.02 1.65 5.03
CA GLY A 35 -10.12 2.50 3.85
C GLY A 35 -8.85 3.32 3.72
N ASP A 36 -8.41 3.57 2.49
CA ASP A 36 -7.23 4.40 2.27
C ASP A 36 -7.44 5.73 3.01
N PRO A 37 -6.56 6.10 3.96
CA PRO A 37 -6.68 7.37 4.68
C PRO A 37 -6.62 8.59 3.73
N GLY A 38 -6.32 8.37 2.45
CA GLY A 38 -6.10 9.41 1.46
C GLY A 38 -4.67 9.89 1.54
N LYS A 39 -4.44 11.15 1.14
CA LYS A 39 -3.12 11.77 1.27
C LYS A 39 -2.82 12.01 2.74
N PHE A 40 -1.89 11.27 3.32
CA PHE A 40 -1.38 11.53 4.66
C PHE A 40 -0.01 12.21 4.58
N LEU A 41 0.18 13.24 5.42
CA LEU A 41 1.42 13.98 5.54
C LEU A 41 2.21 13.46 6.73
N ILE A 42 3.53 13.31 6.55
CA ILE A 42 4.46 12.90 7.60
C ILE A 42 5.38 14.09 7.90
N PRO A 43 5.48 14.53 9.18
CA PRO A 43 6.47 15.51 9.59
C PRO A 43 7.90 15.03 9.33
N CYS A 44 8.73 15.91 8.79
CA CYS A 44 10.10 15.68 8.40
C CYS A 44 10.96 16.84 8.91
N GLU A 45 12.11 16.52 9.50
CA GLU A 45 13.07 17.52 9.95
C GLU A 45 14.34 17.43 9.10
N PHE A 46 14.79 18.57 8.60
CA PHE A 46 16.05 18.71 7.87
C PHE A 46 16.93 19.76 8.55
N PRO A 47 18.26 19.57 8.66
CA PRO A 47 19.13 20.55 9.28
C PRO A 47 19.05 21.90 8.57
N GLY A 48 18.78 22.97 9.31
CA GLY A 48 18.72 24.33 8.76
C GLY A 48 17.41 24.69 8.04
N MET A 49 16.40 23.82 8.09
CA MET A 49 15.06 24.10 7.57
C MET A 49 14.03 24.08 8.70
N ASP A 50 12.96 24.87 8.54
CA ASP A 50 11.77 24.74 9.36
C ASP A 50 11.08 23.39 9.14
N GLU A 51 10.14 23.04 10.03
CA GLU A 51 9.38 21.79 9.96
C GLU A 51 8.76 21.57 8.57
N CYS A 52 9.09 20.43 7.96
CA CYS A 52 8.63 20.06 6.63
C CYS A 52 7.54 19.00 6.72
N LEU A 53 6.52 19.08 5.86
CA LEU A 53 5.49 18.06 5.74
C LEU A 53 5.66 17.33 4.40
N ALA A 54 6.00 16.03 4.47
CA ALA A 54 6.15 15.19 3.28
C ALA A 54 4.86 14.42 3.00
N LEU A 55 4.49 14.34 1.72
CA LEU A 55 3.40 13.48 1.28
C LEU A 55 3.86 12.02 1.26
N ALA A 56 3.12 11.16 1.95
CA ALA A 56 3.32 9.72 1.88
C ALA A 56 2.43 9.11 0.80
N ASP A 57 3.04 8.72 -0.31
CA ASP A 57 2.39 8.02 -1.40
C ASP A 57 2.82 6.54 -1.39
N LEU A 58 1.92 5.65 -0.96
CA LEU A 58 2.15 4.21 -0.95
C LEU A 58 2.21 3.59 -2.36
N GLY A 59 1.77 4.32 -3.38
CA GLY A 59 1.88 3.94 -4.79
C GLY A 59 3.20 4.36 -5.45
N ALA A 60 3.95 5.27 -4.82
CA ALA A 60 5.25 5.70 -5.31
C ALA A 60 6.35 4.71 -4.91
N SER A 61 7.24 4.38 -5.85
CA SER A 61 8.41 3.52 -5.60
C SER A 61 9.67 4.28 -5.19
N ILE A 62 9.63 5.62 -5.26
CA ILE A 62 10.76 6.52 -4.96
C ILE A 62 10.29 7.74 -4.15
N ASN A 63 11.18 8.28 -3.33
CA ASN A 63 10.95 9.54 -2.63
C ASN A 63 11.50 10.70 -3.46
N LEU A 64 10.70 11.75 -3.63
CA LEU A 64 11.11 12.98 -4.29
C LEU A 64 11.37 14.06 -3.25
N MET A 65 12.49 14.78 -3.39
CA MET A 65 12.77 16.00 -2.62
C MET A 65 12.86 17.19 -3.59
N PRO A 66 12.19 18.31 -3.30
CA PRO A 66 12.37 19.53 -4.07
C PRO A 66 13.82 20.02 -4.01
N LEU A 67 14.29 20.64 -5.09
CA LEU A 67 15.66 21.19 -5.14
C LEU A 67 15.92 22.24 -4.04
N SER A 68 14.88 22.94 -3.59
CA SER A 68 14.96 23.92 -2.49
C SER A 68 15.32 23.31 -1.12
N VAL A 69 15.32 21.98 -0.97
CA VAL A 69 15.85 21.28 0.22
C VAL A 69 17.38 21.17 0.16
N TRP A 70 17.95 21.31 -1.03
CA TRP A 70 19.38 21.16 -1.29
C TRP A 70 20.13 22.51 -1.42
N GLU A 71 19.41 23.61 -1.61
CA GLU A 71 19.96 24.97 -1.56
C GLU A 71 20.06 25.50 -0.13
#